data_AF-A0A9D6IMX2-F1
#
_entry.id   AF-A0A9D6IMX2-F1
#
_cell.length_a   1.000
_cell.length_b   1.000
_cell.length_c   1.000
_cell.angle_alpha   90.00
_cell.angle_beta   90.00
_cell.angle_gamma   90.00
#
_symmetry.space_group_name_H-M   'P 1'
#
loop_
_entity.id
_entity.type
_entity.pdbx_description
1 polymer ?
#
loop_
_entity_poly.entity_id
_entity_poly.type
_entity_poly.pdbx_seq_one_letter_code
_entity_poly.pdbx_strand_id
1 'polypeptide(L)'
;TALSAAAEAARNAAQLAQSRYIAGLTSYQPVLDTERSVLSIEDNLKSTEAEGTSALIRLYKALGGGWAPDTNEANSEESRARHLFHRMTSWPESWPKV
;
A
#
# COMPACT_ATOMS: atom_id res chain seq x y z
N THR A 1 12.78 16.16 7.79
CA THR A 1 12.56 16.40 6.33
C THR A 1 12.00 17.80 6.12
N ALA A 2 12.03 18.35 4.91
CA ALA A 2 11.48 19.69 4.63
C ALA A 2 9.98 19.81 4.98
N LEU A 3 9.20 18.75 4.74
CA LEU A 3 7.77 18.70 5.11
C LEU A 3 7.54 18.75 6.61
N SER A 4 8.40 18.11 7.42
CA SER A 4 8.33 18.20 8.88
C SER A 4 8.56 19.63 9.38
N ALA A 5 9.57 20.32 8.83
CA ALA A 5 9.84 21.73 9.16
C ALA A 5 8.70 22.66 8.71
N ALA A 6 8.11 22.38 7.54
CA ALA A 6 6.94 23.11 7.06
C ALA A 6 5.72 22.90 7.98
N ALA A 7 5.49 21.69 8.49
CA ALA A 7 4.40 21.39 9.42
C ALA A 7 4.57 22.17 10.74
N GLU A 8 5.78 22.20 11.30
CA GLU A 8 6.09 23.01 12.48
C GLU A 8 5.88 24.51 12.24
N ALA A 9 6.38 25.03 11.11
CA ALA A 9 6.20 26.44 10.75
C ALA A 9 4.72 26.80 10.59
N ALA A 10 3.92 25.94 9.97
CA ALA A 10 2.48 26.13 9.81
C ALA A 10 1.76 26.14 11.17
N ARG A 11 2.10 25.22 12.09
CA ARG A 11 1.55 25.19 13.44
C ARG A 11 1.88 26.48 14.22
N ASN A 12 3.11 26.95 14.11
CA ASN A 12 3.52 28.21 14.73
C ASN A 12 2.75 29.41 14.14
N ALA A 13 2.51 29.42 12.84
CA ALA A 13 1.70 30.45 12.18
C ALA A 13 0.24 30.43 12.66
N ALA A 14 -0.36 29.25 12.83
CA ALA A 14 -1.71 29.11 13.38
C ALA A 14 -1.80 29.61 14.83
N GLN A 15 -0.81 29.28 15.67
CA GLN A 15 -0.73 29.80 17.04
C GLN A 15 -0.63 31.33 17.08
N LEU A 16 0.17 31.92 16.18
CA LEU A 16 0.30 33.37 16.08
C LEU A 16 -1.02 34.02 15.61
N ALA A 17 -1.67 33.45 14.60
CA ALA A 17 -2.97 33.93 14.11
C ALA A 17 -4.04 33.89 15.21
N GLN A 18 -4.11 32.78 15.95
CA GLN A 18 -5.01 32.62 17.10
C GLN A 18 -4.73 33.67 18.18
N SER A 19 -3.47 33.92 18.50
CA SER A 19 -3.07 34.92 19.50
C SER A 19 -3.48 36.33 19.07
N ARG A 20 -3.31 36.68 17.79
CA ARG A 20 -3.74 37.97 17.22
C ARG A 20 -5.26 38.14 17.23
N TYR A 21 -6.00 37.06 16.94
CA TYR A 21 -7.46 37.08 16.98
C TYR A 21 -7.98 37.29 18.41
N ILE A 22 -7.45 36.55 19.39
CA ILE A 22 -7.82 36.70 20.81
C ILE A 22 -7.49 38.12 21.31
N ALA A 23 -6.39 38.69 20.84
CA ALA A 23 -6.01 40.07 21.15
C ALA A 23 -6.83 41.14 20.40
N GLY A 24 -7.77 40.75 19.53
CA GLY A 24 -8.59 41.67 18.73
C GLY A 24 -7.82 42.41 17.63
N LEU A 25 -6.61 41.97 17.29
CA LEU A 25 -5.73 42.62 16.32
C LEU A 25 -6.06 42.23 14.87
N THR A 26 -6.82 41.16 14.67
CA THR A 26 -7.21 40.67 13.35
C THR A 26 -8.56 39.97 13.41
N SER A 27 -9.22 39.84 12.26
CA SER A 27 -10.47 39.07 12.13
C SER A 27 -10.19 37.57 12.29
N TYR A 28 -11.22 36.73 12.34
CA TYR A 28 -11.02 35.28 12.50
C TYR A 28 -10.53 34.57 11.21
N GLN A 29 -10.64 35.22 10.05
CA GLN A 29 -10.28 34.62 8.76
C GLN A 29 -8.83 34.09 8.68
N PRO A 30 -7.80 34.82 9.16
CA PRO A 30 -6.42 34.32 9.14
C PRO A 30 -6.19 33.07 10.02
N VAL A 31 -7.03 32.86 11.06
CA VAL A 31 -6.98 31.62 11.86
C VAL A 31 -7.38 30.44 10.97
N LEU A 32 -8.51 30.54 10.28
CA LEU A 32 -8.99 29.50 9.37
C LEU A 32 -8.02 29.23 8.22
N ASP A 33 -7.43 30.28 7.65
CA ASP A 33 -6.46 30.14 6.55
C ASP A 33 -5.18 29.42 7.02
N THR A 34 -4.69 29.74 8.22
CA THR A 34 -3.51 29.07 8.79
C THR A 34 -3.79 27.64 9.23
N GLU A 35 -4.95 27.36 9.82
CA GLU A 35 -5.40 25.99 10.15
C GLU A 35 -5.55 25.12 8.89
N ARG A 36 -6.10 25.67 7.80
CA ARG A 36 -6.17 24.97 6.50
C ARG A 36 -4.77 24.66 5.95
N SER A 37 -3.83 25.58 6.13
CA SER A 37 -2.43 25.37 5.74
C SER A 37 -1.78 24.25 6.56
N VAL A 38 -1.99 24.22 7.88
CA VAL A 38 -1.53 23.13 8.77
C VAL A 38 -2.04 21.79 8.26
N LEU A 39 -3.35 21.67 8.03
CA LEU A 39 -3.97 20.43 7.57
C LEU A 39 -3.35 19.95 6.24
N SER A 40 -3.25 20.84 5.25
CA SER A 40 -2.67 20.51 3.93
C SER A 40 -1.22 20.01 4.03
N ILE A 41 -0.40 20.64 4.87
CA ILE A 41 1.01 20.24 5.02
C ILE A 41 1.14 18.92 5.78
N GLU A 42 0.32 18.69 6.80
CA GLU A 42 0.29 17.42 7.52
C GLU A 42 -0.17 16.26 6.63
N ASP A 43 -1.19 16.47 5.80
CA ASP A 43 -1.65 15.49 4.82
C ASP A 43 -0.55 15.14 3.82
N ASN A 44 0.19 16.13 3.31
CA ASN A 44 1.32 15.90 2.41
C ASN A 44 2.44 15.10 3.09
N LEU A 45 2.74 15.39 4.36
CA LEU A 45 3.72 14.63 5.14
C LEU A 45 3.29 13.16 5.25
N LYS A 46 2.01 12.90 5.59
CA LYS A 46 1.48 11.54 5.69
C LYS A 46 1.41 10.80 4.36
N SER A 47 1.05 11.48 3.28
CA SER A 47 1.10 10.89 1.94
C SER A 47 2.52 10.45 1.58
N THR A 48 3.52 11.31 1.84
CA THR A 48 4.92 11.00 1.56
C THR A 48 5.43 9.81 2.38
N GLU A 49 5.05 9.73 3.67
CA GLU A 49 5.37 8.57 4.52
C GLU A 49 4.75 7.26 3.97
N ALA A 50 3.50 7.32 3.53
CA ALA A 50 2.79 6.18 2.94
C ALA A 50 3.39 5.75 1.59
N GLU A 51 3.74 6.70 0.74
CA GLU A 51 4.43 6.46 -0.53
C GLU A 51 5.78 5.77 -0.33
N GLY A 52 6.56 6.21 0.67
CA GLY A 52 7.83 5.57 1.04
C GLY A 52 7.65 4.11 1.45
N THR A 53 6.62 3.82 2.23
CA THR A 53 6.30 2.44 2.67
C THR A 53 5.82 1.58 1.50
N SER A 54 4.97 2.14 0.62
CA SER A 54 4.51 1.46 -0.60
C SER A 54 5.67 1.14 -1.54
N ALA A 55 6.62 2.07 -1.70
CA ALA A 55 7.83 1.86 -2.47
C ALA A 55 8.68 0.70 -1.92
N LEU A 56 8.83 0.61 -0.59
CA LEU A 56 9.52 -0.51 0.06
C LEU A 56 8.83 -1.85 -0.19
N ILE A 57 7.50 -1.91 -0.08
CA ILE A 57 6.72 -3.13 -0.38
C ILE A 57 6.91 -3.55 -1.84
N ARG A 58 6.86 -2.61 -2.78
CA ARG A 58 7.08 -2.89 -4.21
C ARG A 58 8.48 -3.41 -4.47
N LEU A 59 9.50 -2.81 -3.85
CA LEU A 59 10.88 -3.27 -3.93
C LEU A 59 11.01 -4.70 -3.41
N TYR A 60 10.44 -5.00 -2.24
CA TYR A 60 10.44 -6.34 -1.66
C TYR A 60 9.79 -7.38 -2.61
N LYS A 61 8.64 -7.06 -3.19
CA LYS A 61 7.98 -7.92 -4.18
C LYS A 61 8.83 -8.13 -5.43
N ALA A 62 9.46 -7.08 -5.96
CA ALA A 62 10.28 -7.14 -7.16
C ALA A 62 11.58 -7.96 -6.98
N LEU A 63 12.16 -7.94 -5.77
CA LEU A 63 13.35 -8.72 -5.41
C LEU A 63 13.06 -10.23 -5.21
N GLY A 64 11.84 -10.68 -5.50
CA GLY A 64 11.46 -12.08 -5.36
C GLY A 64 10.76 -12.40 -4.05
N GLY A 65 10.27 -11.42 -3.28
CA GLY A 65 9.43 -11.66 -2.08
C GLY A 65 8.11 -12.40 -2.33
N GLY A 66 7.86 -12.86 -3.57
CA GLY A 66 6.74 -13.68 -4.01
C GLY A 66 7.12 -15.13 -4.34
N TRP A 67 8.07 -15.75 -3.62
CA TRP A 67 8.23 -17.21 -3.65
C TRP A 67 7.00 -17.84 -2.97
N ALA A 68 5.95 -18.11 -3.74
CA ALA A 68 4.93 -19.05 -3.32
C ALA A 68 5.56 -20.45 -3.27
N PRO A 69 5.51 -21.17 -2.14
CA PRO A 69 5.55 -22.62 -2.19
C PRO A 69 4.25 -23.12 -2.84
N ASP A 70 4.41 -24.06 -3.77
CA ASP A 70 3.40 -25.01 -4.28
C ASP A 70 2.38 -24.53 -5.34
N THR A 71 2.80 -23.76 -6.35
CA THR A 71 2.18 -23.90 -7.70
C THR A 71 2.60 -25.18 -8.42
N ASN A 72 3.46 -25.99 -7.79
CA ASN A 72 3.96 -27.26 -8.33
C ASN A 72 3.02 -28.44 -8.02
N GLU A 73 2.28 -28.42 -6.91
CA GLU A 73 1.41 -29.56 -6.53
C GLU A 73 0.20 -29.71 -7.48
N ALA A 74 -0.53 -28.62 -7.74
CA ALA A 74 -1.69 -28.64 -8.66
C ALA A 74 -1.30 -29.03 -10.10
N ASN A 75 -0.15 -28.55 -10.57
CA ASN A 75 0.38 -28.93 -11.89
C ASN A 75 0.91 -30.36 -11.93
N SER A 76 1.40 -30.89 -10.80
CA SER A 76 1.88 -32.28 -10.70
C SER A 76 0.74 -33.29 -10.70
N GLU A 77 -0.39 -33.00 -10.04
CA GLU A 77 -1.58 -33.85 -10.05
C GLU A 77 -2.25 -33.88 -11.42
N GLU A 78 -2.39 -32.73 -12.06
CA GLU A 78 -2.93 -32.65 -13.40
C GLU A 78 -2.01 -33.33 -14.43
N SER A 79 -0.69 -33.21 -14.27
CA SER A 79 0.29 -33.95 -15.08
C SER A 79 0.21 -35.45 -14.83
N ARG A 80 0.00 -35.91 -13.58
CA ARG A 80 -0.21 -37.32 -13.24
C ARG A 80 -1.52 -37.86 -13.80
N ALA A 81 -2.62 -37.11 -13.71
CA ALA A 81 -3.91 -37.45 -14.28
C ALA A 81 -3.85 -37.56 -15.80
N ARG A 82 -3.15 -36.63 -16.48
CA ARG A 82 -2.90 -36.68 -17.93
C ARG A 82 -1.99 -37.86 -18.33
N HIS A 83 -0.97 -38.19 -17.54
CA HIS A 83 -0.12 -39.36 -17.78
C HIS A 83 -0.84 -40.70 -17.50
N LEU A 84 -1.74 -40.74 -16.53
CA LEU A 84 -2.61 -41.89 -16.28
C LEU A 84 -3.64 -42.04 -17.39
N PHE A 85 -4.22 -40.93 -17.89
CA PHE A 85 -5.14 -40.93 -19.01
C PHE A 85 -4.46 -41.36 -20.31
N HIS A 86 -3.25 -40.90 -20.59
CA HIS A 86 -2.50 -41.35 -21.78
C HIS A 86 -2.19 -42.85 -21.73
N ARG A 87 -1.82 -43.38 -20.55
CA ARG A 87 -1.73 -44.84 -20.30
C ARG A 87 -3.07 -45.57 -20.42
N MET A 88 -4.18 -44.89 -20.12
CA MET A 88 -5.55 -45.41 -20.30
C MET A 88 -6.09 -45.26 -21.73
N THR A 89 -5.47 -44.46 -22.61
CA THR A 89 -5.89 -44.32 -24.01
C THR A 89 -5.20 -45.29 -24.97
N SER A 90 -4.15 -46.00 -24.54
CA SER A 90 -3.56 -47.13 -25.28
C SER A 90 -4.37 -48.43 -25.11
N TRP A 91 -5.70 -48.31 -25.07
CA TRP A 91 -6.62 -49.32 -24.58
C TRP A 91 -7.30 -50.13 -25.68
N PRO A 92 -7.14 -51.47 -25.66
CA PRO A 92 -8.33 -52.32 -25.85
C PRO A 92 -8.61 -53.41 -24.79
N GLU A 93 -7.69 -53.81 -23.89
CA GLU A 93 -7.73 -55.23 -23.45
C GLU A 93 -7.54 -55.61 -21.96
N SER A 94 -7.46 -54.70 -20.98
CA SER A 94 -6.99 -55.10 -19.62
C SER A 94 -7.75 -54.64 -18.37
N TRP A 95 -9.03 -54.23 -18.42
CA TRP A 95 -9.80 -54.02 -17.17
C TRP A 95 -10.68 -55.23 -16.87
N PRO A 96 -10.74 -55.69 -15.61
CA PRO A 96 -11.77 -56.63 -15.22
C PRO A 96 -13.13 -55.93 -15.35
N LYS A 97 -14.03 -56.58 -16.08
CA LYS A 97 -15.44 -56.16 -16.13
C LYS A 97 -16.02 -56.34 -14.73
N VAL A 98 -16.27 -55.21 -14.05
CA VAL A 98 -17.18 -55.11 -12.91
C VAL A 98 -18.54 -54.63 -13.41
#